data_AF-M4AZ10-F1
#
_entry.id   AF-M4AZ10-F1
#
_cell.length_a   1.000
_cell.length_b   1.000
_cell.length_c   1.000
_cell.angle_alpha   90.00
_cell.angle_beta   90.00
_cell.angle_gamma   90.00
#
_symmetry.space_group_name_H-M   'P 1'
#
loop_
_entity.id
_entity.type
_entity.pdbx_description
1 polymer ?
#
loop_
_entity_poly.entity_id
_entity_poly.type
_entity_poly.pdbx_seq_one_letter_code
_entity_poly.pdbx_strand_id
1 'polypeptide(L)'
;MPVIPIPRRVRSFHGPHTTCMHSACGSAHTNKLVRTKYNNFDLYLRSRCMYSFLRFLLYFGCSLLTSLLWVLLSALFFLQYVSVRVLLRLQYKLSVILLLLGHRRLDFGVLNDLIIYSMHITMFLVGGLGWCFMVFVDM
;
A
#
# COMPACT_ATOMS: atom_id res chain seq x y z
N MET A 1 -3.94 -25.00 43.22
CA MET A 1 -3.61 -24.62 41.82
C MET A 1 -2.80 -25.74 41.21
N PRO A 2 -3.27 -26.44 40.16
CA PRO A 2 -2.52 -27.52 39.54
C PRO A 2 -1.39 -26.93 38.66
N VAL A 3 -0.15 -27.31 38.98
CA VAL A 3 1.06 -26.92 38.24
C VAL A 3 1.18 -27.82 37.01
N ILE A 4 1.07 -27.22 35.83
CA ILE A 4 1.27 -27.89 34.54
C ILE A 4 2.78 -28.04 34.31
N PRO A 5 3.33 -29.25 34.09
CA PRO A 5 4.75 -29.41 33.80
C PRO A 5 5.08 -28.95 32.38
N ILE A 6 6.04 -28.04 32.28
CA ILE A 6 6.62 -27.52 31.03
C ILE A 6 7.38 -28.67 30.32
N PRO A 7 7.14 -28.95 29.02
CA PRO A 7 7.88 -29.98 28.31
C PRO A 7 9.35 -29.57 28.13
N ARG A 8 10.25 -30.23 28.85
CA ARG A 8 11.71 -30.11 28.62
C ARG A 8 12.03 -30.68 27.24
N ARG A 9 12.56 -29.84 26.34
CA ARG A 9 13.18 -30.28 25.08
C ARG A 9 14.30 -31.27 25.40
N VAL A 10 14.03 -32.55 25.18
CA VAL A 10 15.06 -33.59 25.11
C VAL A 10 15.89 -33.29 23.86
N ARG A 11 17.15 -32.86 24.04
CA ARG A 11 18.15 -32.92 22.96
C ARG A 11 18.53 -34.39 22.80
N SER A 12 17.84 -35.11 21.93
CA SER A 12 18.34 -36.38 21.40
C SER A 12 19.56 -36.06 20.53
N PHE A 13 20.73 -36.30 21.10
CA PHE A 13 22.00 -36.29 20.40
C PHE A 13 21.95 -37.41 19.35
N HIS A 14 21.83 -37.06 18.07
CA HIS A 14 22.08 -37.99 16.97
C HIS A 14 23.51 -37.75 16.49
N GLY A 15 24.37 -38.73 16.78
CA GLY A 15 25.74 -38.77 16.30
C GLY A 15 25.81 -38.77 14.76
N PRO A 16 27.01 -38.64 14.19
CA PRO A 16 27.21 -38.36 12.78
C PRO A 16 26.71 -39.54 11.93
N HIS A 17 25.64 -39.31 11.19
CA HIS A 17 25.19 -40.23 10.16
C HIS A 17 26.30 -40.36 9.10
N THR A 18 26.80 -41.57 8.93
CA THR A 18 27.87 -41.99 8.01
C THR A 18 27.50 -41.87 6.52
N THR A 19 26.49 -41.08 6.17
CA THR A 19 25.99 -40.92 4.80
C THR A 19 26.51 -39.67 4.07
N CYS A 20 27.37 -38.85 4.71
CA CYS A 20 27.92 -37.64 4.08
C CYS A 20 29.39 -37.75 3.62
N MET A 21 30.09 -38.86 3.87
CA MET A 21 31.51 -39.01 3.50
C MET A 21 31.74 -39.53 2.07
N HIS A 22 30.72 -40.05 1.39
CA HIS A 22 30.86 -40.55 0.01
C HIS A 22 30.78 -39.45 -1.06
N SER A 23 30.42 -38.22 -0.71
CA SER A 23 30.33 -37.10 -1.67
C SER A 23 31.66 -36.36 -1.90
N ALA A 24 32.69 -36.64 -1.09
CA ALA A 24 33.96 -35.91 -1.11
C ALA A 24 35.13 -36.64 -1.79
N CYS A 25 34.89 -37.84 -2.36
CA CYS A 25 35.89 -38.59 -3.12
C CYS A 25 35.44 -38.78 -4.57
N GLY A 26 35.52 -37.71 -5.35
CA GLY A 26 35.32 -37.71 -6.80
C GLY A 26 36.64 -37.46 -7.53
N SER A 27 37.24 -38.55 -8.01
CA SER A 27 38.28 -38.71 -9.02
C SER A 27 38.98 -37.46 -9.59
N ALA A 28 40.31 -37.45 -9.46
CA ALA A 28 41.21 -36.65 -10.27
C ALA A 28 41.06 -37.02 -11.76
N HIS A 29 40.43 -36.15 -12.54
CA HIS A 29 40.70 -36.05 -13.97
C HIS A 29 40.75 -34.59 -14.39
N THR A 30 41.95 -34.19 -14.80
CA THR A 30 42.30 -32.93 -15.41
C THR A 30 41.52 -32.76 -16.71
N ASN A 31 40.48 -31.93 -16.71
CA ASN A 31 40.05 -31.23 -17.90
C ASN A 31 40.06 -29.74 -17.58
N LYS A 32 40.84 -28.99 -18.35
CA LYS A 32 40.98 -27.53 -18.25
C LYS A 32 39.61 -26.88 -18.31
N LEU A 33 39.01 -26.59 -17.15
CA LEU A 33 37.91 -25.64 -17.07
C LEU A 33 38.51 -24.27 -17.40
N VAL A 34 38.15 -23.75 -18.57
CA VAL A 34 38.23 -22.32 -18.86
C VAL A 34 37.53 -21.61 -17.72
N ARG A 35 38.35 -21.04 -16.85
CA ARG A 35 37.97 -20.31 -15.64
C ARG A 35 37.25 -19.02 -16.05
N THR A 36 35.99 -19.11 -16.42
CA THR A 36 35.10 -17.96 -16.28
C THR A 36 34.76 -17.87 -14.80
N LYS A 37 35.51 -17.01 -14.12
CA LYS A 37 35.34 -16.64 -12.70
C LYS A 37 33.98 -15.95 -12.53
N TYR A 38 32.88 -16.68 -12.65
CA TYR A 38 31.56 -16.20 -12.28
C TYR A 38 31.45 -16.33 -10.76
N ASN A 39 31.49 -15.18 -10.09
CA ASN A 39 31.29 -15.06 -8.66
C ASN A 39 29.83 -15.41 -8.34
N ASN A 40 29.54 -16.68 -8.04
CA ASN A 40 28.22 -17.11 -7.61
C ASN A 40 27.75 -16.36 -6.33
N PHE A 41 28.69 -15.91 -5.49
CA PHE A 41 28.39 -15.04 -4.35
C PHE A 41 27.88 -13.66 -4.74
N ASP A 42 28.33 -13.08 -5.86
CA ASP A 42 27.81 -11.80 -6.36
C ASP A 42 26.36 -11.94 -6.82
N LEU A 43 25.96 -13.08 -7.40
CA LEU A 43 24.56 -13.33 -7.75
C LEU A 43 23.66 -13.38 -6.51
N TYR A 44 24.10 -14.03 -5.43
CA TYR A 44 23.35 -14.06 -4.17
C TYR A 44 23.34 -12.72 -3.43
N LEU A 45 24.48 -12.02 -3.39
CA LEU A 45 24.59 -10.70 -2.75
C LEU A 45 23.80 -9.65 -3.53
N ARG A 46 23.85 -9.69 -4.87
CA ARG A 46 23.07 -8.84 -5.77
C ARG A 46 21.59 -9.18 -5.72
N SER A 47 21.21 -10.45 -5.61
CA SER A 47 19.83 -10.87 -5.40
C SER A 47 19.28 -10.39 -4.05
N ARG A 48 20.07 -10.49 -2.97
CA ARG A 48 19.69 -9.99 -1.63
C ARG A 48 19.61 -8.46 -1.59
N CYS A 49 20.53 -7.77 -2.26
CA CYS A 49 20.52 -6.32 -2.40
C CYS A 49 19.34 -5.85 -3.26
N MET A 50 19.05 -6.51 -4.38
CA MET A 50 17.89 -6.25 -5.23
C MET A 50 16.58 -6.52 -4.49
N TYR A 51 16.48 -7.60 -3.72
CA TYR A 51 15.30 -7.88 -2.90
C TYR A 51 15.11 -6.81 -1.81
N SER A 52 16.19 -6.42 -1.12
CA SER A 52 16.14 -5.37 -0.11
C SER A 52 15.79 -4.00 -0.72
N PHE A 53 16.30 -3.70 -1.92
CA PHE A 53 16.00 -2.49 -2.65
C PHE A 53 14.55 -2.46 -3.17
N LEU A 54 14.05 -3.58 -3.69
CA LEU A 54 12.67 -3.73 -4.12
C LEU A 54 11.70 -3.56 -2.95
N ARG A 55 12.05 -4.13 -1.79
CA ARG A 55 11.30 -3.96 -0.54
C ARG A 55 11.32 -2.51 -0.07
N PHE A 56 12.46 -1.84 -0.13
CA PHE A 56 12.55 -0.40 0.17
C PHE A 56 11.69 0.43 -0.78
N LEU A 57 11.78 0.18 -2.09
CA LEU A 57 11.01 0.89 -3.11
C LEU A 57 9.50 0.67 -2.92
N LEU A 58 9.09 -0.54 -2.55
CA LEU A 58 7.70 -0.86 -2.25
C LEU A 58 7.19 -0.05 -1.05
N TYR A 59 7.90 -0.09 0.08
CA TYR A 59 7.50 0.65 1.28
C TYR A 59 7.55 2.16 1.07
N PHE A 60 8.58 2.67 0.39
CA PHE A 60 8.70 4.08 0.06
C PHE A 60 7.59 4.53 -0.89
N GLY A 61 7.28 3.72 -1.92
CA GLY A 61 6.17 3.94 -2.83
C GLY A 61 4.82 3.93 -2.11
N CYS A 62 4.57 2.96 -1.24
CA CYS A 62 3.36 2.91 -0.41
C CYS A 62 3.24 4.14 0.50
N SER A 63 4.31 4.59 1.14
CA SER A 63 4.32 5.80 1.96
C SER A 63 4.05 7.07 1.14
N LEU A 64 4.64 7.18 -0.05
CA LEU A 64 4.37 8.31 -0.95
C LEU A 64 2.92 8.29 -1.46
N LEU A 65 2.42 7.15 -1.93
CA LEU A 65 1.06 7.04 -2.44
C LEU A 65 0.04 7.37 -1.36
N THR A 66 0.24 6.87 -0.14
CA THR A 66 -0.65 7.15 0.98
C THR A 66 -0.67 8.63 1.36
N SER A 67 0.49 9.28 1.47
CA SER A 67 0.55 10.73 1.70
C SER A 67 -0.11 11.54 0.58
N LEU A 68 0.12 11.18 -0.69
CA LEU A 68 -0.54 11.82 -1.84
C LEU A 68 -2.06 11.64 -1.80
N LEU A 69 -2.56 10.45 -1.45
CA LEU A 69 -3.99 10.18 -1.32
C LEU A 69 -4.63 11.06 -0.25
N TRP A 70 -3.96 11.29 0.89
CA TRP A 70 -4.44 12.21 1.93
C TRP A 70 -4.48 13.65 1.47
N VAL A 71 -3.44 14.13 0.78
CA VAL A 71 -3.42 15.48 0.21
C VAL A 71 -4.55 15.64 -0.81
N LEU A 72 -4.76 14.65 -1.66
CA LEU A 72 -5.83 14.65 -2.65
C LEU A 72 -7.21 14.65 -1.99
N LEU A 73 -7.40 13.89 -0.91
CA LEU A 73 -8.61 13.94 -0.08
C LEU A 73 -8.88 15.32 0.49
N SER A 74 -7.84 15.93 1.09
CA SER A 74 -7.95 17.27 1.67
C SER A 74 -8.33 18.30 0.60
N ALA A 75 -7.71 18.22 -0.58
CA ALA A 75 -8.05 19.06 -1.72
C ALA A 75 -9.50 18.84 -2.20
N LEU A 76 -9.98 17.59 -2.23
CA LEU A 76 -11.37 17.27 -2.57
C LEU A 76 -12.35 17.87 -1.55
N PHE A 77 -12.08 17.77 -0.25
CA PHE A 77 -12.90 18.41 0.79
C PHE A 77 -12.95 19.93 0.63
N PHE A 78 -11.80 20.55 0.37
CA PHE A 78 -11.75 21.99 0.13
C PHE A 78 -12.56 22.38 -1.11
N LEU A 79 -12.43 21.62 -2.20
CA LEU A 79 -13.15 21.86 -3.44
C LEU A 79 -14.66 21.67 -3.27
N GLN A 80 -15.09 20.67 -2.50
CA GLN A 80 -16.48 20.46 -2.11
C GLN A 80 -17.03 21.61 -1.26
N TYR A 81 -16.25 22.11 -0.31
CA TYR A 81 -16.65 23.27 0.49
C TYR A 81 -16.84 24.52 -0.38
N VAL A 82 -15.89 24.80 -1.27
CA VAL A 82 -15.95 25.93 -2.20
C VAL A 82 -17.13 25.76 -3.16
N SER A 83 -17.36 24.56 -3.70
CA SER A 83 -18.45 24.30 -4.64
C SER A 83 -19.82 24.55 -4.01
N VAL A 84 -20.06 24.06 -2.79
CA VAL A 84 -21.28 24.35 -2.01
C VAL A 84 -21.46 25.85 -1.84
N ARG A 85 -20.41 26.56 -1.43
CA ARG A 85 -20.49 28.01 -1.18
C ARG A 85 -20.77 28.82 -2.45
N VAL A 86 -20.15 28.46 -3.57
CA VAL A 86 -20.37 29.08 -4.87
C VAL A 86 -21.78 28.80 -5.36
N LEU A 87 -22.24 27.54 -5.26
CA LEU A 87 -23.58 27.16 -5.71
C LEU A 87 -24.68 27.83 -4.89
N LEU A 88 -24.54 27.95 -3.57
CA LEU A 88 -25.47 28.73 -2.73
C LEU A 88 -25.54 30.20 -3.18
N ARG A 89 -24.39 30.83 -3.45
CA ARG A 89 -24.35 32.22 -3.95
C ARG A 89 -24.96 32.34 -5.34
N LEU A 90 -24.71 31.36 -6.20
CA LEU A 90 -25.22 31.34 -7.57
C LEU A 90 -26.73 31.11 -7.58
N GLN A 91 -27.24 30.17 -6.80
CA GLN A 91 -28.68 29.93 -6.59
C GLN A 91 -29.38 31.19 -6.11
N TYR A 92 -28.84 31.89 -5.11
CA TYR A 92 -29.42 33.13 -4.61
C TYR A 92 -29.46 34.21 -5.70
N LYS A 93 -28.32 34.52 -6.34
CA LYS A 93 -28.29 35.53 -7.41
C LYS A 93 -29.22 35.19 -8.56
N LEU A 94 -29.22 33.93 -8.98
CA LEU A 94 -30.00 33.47 -10.11
C LEU A 94 -31.50 33.46 -9.78
N SER A 95 -31.89 33.11 -8.55
CA SER A 95 -33.28 33.22 -8.09
C SER A 95 -33.80 34.67 -8.08
N VAL A 96 -32.97 35.64 -7.67
CA VAL A 96 -33.34 37.07 -7.69
C VAL A 96 -33.49 37.56 -9.13
N ILE A 97 -32.54 37.22 -10.01
CA ILE A 97 -32.60 37.60 -11.43
C ILE A 97 -33.84 36.99 -12.10
N LEU A 98 -34.14 35.71 -11.86
CA LEU A 98 -35.32 35.06 -12.44
C LEU A 98 -36.63 35.68 -11.95
N LEU A 99 -36.70 36.04 -10.67
CA LEU A 99 -37.86 36.70 -10.08
C LEU A 99 -38.10 38.09 -10.70
N LEU A 100 -37.01 38.82 -11.00
CA LEU A 100 -37.06 40.06 -11.77
C LEU A 100 -37.44 39.84 -13.25
N LEU A 101 -37.03 38.73 -13.85
CA LEU A 101 -37.23 38.44 -15.28
C LEU A 101 -38.55 37.71 -15.58
N GLY A 102 -39.34 37.38 -14.55
CA GLY A 102 -40.61 36.65 -14.69
C GLY A 102 -40.49 35.26 -15.32
N HIS A 103 -39.27 34.70 -15.37
CA HIS A 103 -38.97 33.48 -16.14
C HIS A 103 -38.94 32.22 -15.25
N ARG A 104 -39.21 31.06 -15.88
CA ARG A 104 -39.38 29.74 -15.24
C ARG A 104 -38.13 29.31 -14.46
N ARG A 105 -38.33 28.80 -13.22
CA ARG A 105 -37.29 28.33 -12.28
C ARG A 105 -36.35 27.30 -12.94
N LEU A 106 -35.03 27.50 -12.82
CA LEU A 106 -34.03 26.49 -13.18
C LEU A 106 -33.93 25.46 -12.05
N ASP A 107 -34.06 24.18 -12.39
CA ASP A 107 -33.97 23.08 -11.44
C ASP A 107 -32.51 22.71 -11.18
N PHE A 108 -32.00 23.07 -10.00
CA PHE A 108 -30.65 22.73 -9.53
C PHE A 108 -30.55 21.35 -8.85
N GLY A 109 -31.60 20.52 -8.94
CA GLY A 109 -31.67 19.23 -8.26
C GLY A 109 -30.49 18.32 -8.59
N VAL A 110 -30.14 18.21 -9.87
CA VAL A 110 -29.01 17.35 -10.34
C VAL A 110 -27.67 17.77 -9.74
N LEU A 111 -27.40 19.08 -9.64
CA LEU A 111 -26.16 19.59 -9.05
C LEU A 111 -26.11 19.32 -7.54
N ASN A 112 -27.25 19.45 -6.86
CA ASN A 112 -27.35 19.16 -5.44
C ASN A 112 -27.13 17.67 -5.15
N ASP A 113 -27.79 16.80 -5.92
CA ASP A 113 -27.63 15.35 -5.80
C ASP A 113 -26.18 14.94 -6.05
N LEU A 114 -25.53 15.49 -7.09
CA LEU A 114 -24.11 15.24 -7.38
C LEU A 114 -23.20 15.59 -6.19
N ILE A 115 -23.44 16.73 -5.53
CA ILE A 115 -22.65 17.13 -4.35
C ILE A 115 -22.89 16.18 -3.19
N ILE A 116 -24.14 15.82 -2.91
CA ILE A 116 -24.49 14.90 -1.84
C ILE A 116 -23.80 13.54 -2.06
N TYR A 117 -23.88 12.99 -3.28
CA TYR A 117 -23.15 11.76 -3.61
C TYR A 117 -21.64 11.93 -3.47
N SER A 118 -21.07 13.06 -3.89
CA SER A 118 -19.64 13.32 -3.72
C SER A 118 -19.21 13.36 -2.24
N MET A 119 -20.04 13.90 -1.34
CA MET A 119 -19.81 13.92 0.10
C MET A 119 -19.81 12.50 0.66
N HIS A 120 -20.76 11.65 0.25
CA HIS A 120 -20.78 10.24 0.66
C HIS A 120 -19.54 9.47 0.19
N ILE A 121 -19.11 9.69 -1.06
CA ILE A 121 -17.90 9.05 -1.61
C ILE A 121 -16.66 9.49 -0.83
N THR A 122 -16.50 10.78 -0.57
CA THR A 122 -15.36 11.30 0.21
C THR A 122 -15.37 10.81 1.65
N MET A 123 -16.53 10.74 2.31
CA MET A 123 -16.66 10.17 3.65
C MET A 123 -16.27 8.69 3.69
N PHE A 124 -16.69 7.90 2.69
CA PHE A 124 -16.29 6.50 2.54
C PHE A 124 -14.78 6.36 2.30
N LEU A 125 -14.20 7.22 1.45
CA LEU A 125 -12.77 7.22 1.17
C LEU A 125 -11.94 7.54 2.42
N VAL A 126 -12.35 8.49 3.26
CA VAL A 126 -11.67 8.80 4.54
C VAL A 126 -11.61 7.56 5.42
N GLY A 127 -12.74 6.87 5.59
CA GLY A 127 -12.81 5.66 6.41
C GLY A 127 -11.95 4.53 5.85
N GLY A 128 -12.04 4.27 4.54
CA GLY A 128 -11.27 3.22 3.86
C GLY A 128 -9.76 3.47 3.86
N LEU A 129 -9.33 4.71 3.60
CA LEU A 129 -7.91 5.08 3.59
C LEU A 129 -7.29 5.02 5.00
N GLY A 130 -8.06 5.37 6.05
CA GLY A 130 -7.62 5.20 7.43
C GLY A 130 -7.38 3.73 7.79
N TRP A 131 -8.22 2.83 7.30
CA TRP A 131 -8.06 1.38 7.49
C TRP A 131 -6.86 0.83 6.72
N CYS A 132 -6.67 1.26 5.47
CA CYS A 132 -5.47 0.92 4.69
C CYS A 132 -4.18 1.35 5.41
N PHE A 133 -4.19 2.50 6.09
CA PHE A 133 -3.04 2.96 6.88
C PHE A 133 -2.69 2.00 8.03
N MET A 134 -3.68 1.51 8.77
CA MET A 134 -3.43 0.58 9.87
C MET A 134 -2.81 -0.74 9.38
N VAL A 135 -3.26 -1.26 8.23
CA VAL A 135 -2.71 -2.50 7.66
C VAL A 135 -1.25 -2.33 7.22
N PHE A 136 -0.88 -1.17 6.68
CA PHE A 136 0.50 -0.90 6.26
C PHE A 136 1.46 -0.63 7.42
N VAL A 137 0.97 -0.12 8.56
CA VAL A 137 1.79 0.07 9.77
C VAL A 137 2.11 -1.25 10.47
N ASP A 138 1.26 -2.27 10.32
CA ASP A 138 1.37 -3.57 10.99
C ASP A 138 2.26 -4.60 10.23
N MET A 139 2.68 -4.29 8.99
CA MET A 139 3.47 -5.15 8.09
C MET A 139 4.96 -4.78 8.01
#